data_AF-A0A1F8SU11-F1
#
_entry.id   AF-A0A1F8SU11-F1
#
_cell.length_a   1.000
_cell.length_b   1.000
_cell.length_c   1.000
_cell.angle_alpha   90.00
_cell.angle_beta   90.00
_cell.angle_gamma   90.00
#
_symmetry.space_group_name_H-M   'P 1'
#
loop_
_entity.id
_entity.type
_entity.pdbx_description
1 polymer ?
#
loop_
_entity_poly.entity_id
_entity_poly.type
_entity_poly.pdbx_seq_one_letter_code
_entity_poly.pdbx_strand_id
1 'polypeptide(L)'
;MKAILVFIDGTICDTRKRHHLIGTPDFYEGERVLEDQAIQGSVTCLNELSQRYEIVYIAARPESAYLHTEGWLKNKGYPKGDLYLSDHHEGRLALIKEMNGKYDFIAGIGDRWDDNELHYELGCLSIILKEYEGKWETVTDRIDRYQRRRKIEASRTRLEGKIEGLARVCPLLLSKYGEQLWEAYLGSVLELAESSRVTRRAEDLASFAKYNLDPSDLRDAAKWDGILREEDWENNPVYGLQEFELVEASQYRYAHKVTYCYYAELWRKHGRPDIGYQIHCHTDIAWWNHPAWNPEVVFEQPKTLMQGDDFCLFIQSLPSKE
;
A
#
# COMPACT_ATOMS: atom_id res chain seq x y z
N MET A 1 -9.79 -11.54 -2.87
CA MET A 1 -9.58 -10.16 -2.36
C MET A 1 -8.73 -10.26 -1.10
N LYS A 2 -8.08 -9.19 -0.64
CA LYS A 2 -7.40 -9.19 0.68
C LYS A 2 -8.45 -9.34 1.78
N ALA A 3 -8.12 -10.05 2.87
CA ALA A 3 -9.05 -10.36 3.95
C ALA A 3 -8.52 -10.00 5.35
N ILE A 4 -9.44 -9.74 6.28
CA ILE A 4 -9.16 -9.49 7.70
C ILE A 4 -9.88 -10.55 8.53
N LEU A 5 -9.11 -11.25 9.37
CA LEU A 5 -9.66 -12.15 10.38
C LEU A 5 -10.07 -11.35 11.62
N VAL A 6 -11.25 -11.60 12.15
CA VAL A 6 -11.77 -10.91 13.34
C VAL A 6 -12.28 -11.93 14.35
N PHE A 7 -11.66 -11.95 15.53
CA PHE A 7 -12.18 -12.71 16.66
C PHE A 7 -13.44 -12.01 17.24
N ILE A 8 -14.43 -12.78 17.69
CA ILE A 8 -15.71 -12.21 18.15
C ILE A 8 -15.69 -11.83 19.63
N ASP A 9 -15.62 -12.83 20.50
CA ASP A 9 -15.84 -12.69 21.94
C ASP A 9 -14.66 -11.95 22.59
N GLY A 10 -14.89 -10.90 23.37
CA GLY A 10 -13.79 -10.12 23.95
C GLY A 10 -13.22 -9.04 23.02
N THR A 11 -13.29 -9.26 21.71
CA THR A 11 -12.77 -8.34 20.69
C THR A 11 -13.84 -7.37 20.16
N ILE A 12 -14.90 -7.88 19.54
CA ILE A 12 -16.04 -7.08 19.03
C ILE A 12 -17.33 -7.27 19.85
N CYS A 13 -17.39 -8.32 20.67
CA CYS A 13 -18.56 -8.70 21.45
C CYS A 13 -18.26 -8.63 22.96
N ASP A 14 -19.04 -7.84 23.70
CA ASP A 14 -19.04 -7.80 25.16
C ASP A 14 -19.97 -8.86 25.74
N THR A 15 -19.36 -9.94 26.22
CA THR A 15 -20.05 -11.12 26.77
C THR A 15 -20.19 -11.06 28.29
N ARG A 16 -19.71 -9.99 28.95
CA ARG A 16 -19.62 -9.92 30.42
C ARG A 16 -20.96 -10.12 31.12
N LYS A 17 -22.07 -9.70 30.50
CA LYS A 17 -23.43 -9.89 31.03
C LYS A 17 -23.77 -11.35 31.29
N ARG A 18 -23.22 -12.27 30.51
CA ARG A 18 -23.48 -13.72 30.61
C ARG A 18 -22.32 -14.52 31.20
N HIS A 19 -21.26 -13.88 31.70
CA HIS A 19 -20.11 -14.60 32.31
C HIS A 19 -20.49 -15.47 33.51
N HIS A 20 -21.52 -15.09 34.25
CA HIS A 20 -22.06 -15.91 35.36
C HIS A 20 -22.66 -17.26 34.91
N LEU A 21 -22.82 -17.48 33.59
CA LEU A 21 -23.32 -18.71 32.98
C LEU A 21 -22.21 -19.56 32.33
N ILE A 22 -20.94 -19.15 32.43
CA ILE A 22 -19.84 -19.92 31.83
C ILE A 22 -19.87 -21.35 32.36
N GLY A 23 -19.81 -22.33 31.43
CA GLY A 23 -19.89 -23.75 31.74
C GLY A 23 -21.31 -24.32 31.76
N THR A 24 -22.35 -23.50 31.56
CA THR A 24 -23.74 -23.96 31.39
C THR A 24 -24.18 -23.86 29.91
N PRO A 25 -25.19 -24.65 29.50
CA PRO A 25 -25.78 -24.53 28.15
C PRO A 25 -26.32 -23.12 27.86
N ASP A 26 -26.80 -22.43 28.90
CA ASP A 26 -27.40 -21.10 28.79
C ASP A 26 -26.42 -20.03 28.32
N PHE A 27 -25.10 -20.25 28.46
CA PHE A 27 -24.10 -19.28 27.99
C PHE A 27 -24.25 -18.95 26.50
N TYR A 28 -24.65 -19.92 25.67
CA TYR A 28 -24.81 -19.72 24.22
C TYR A 28 -26.28 -19.66 23.78
N GLU A 29 -27.21 -19.47 24.73
CA GLU A 29 -28.63 -19.32 24.45
C GLU A 29 -28.90 -18.09 23.56
N GLY A 30 -29.72 -18.28 22.52
CA GLY A 30 -29.90 -17.28 21.46
C GLY A 30 -30.34 -15.92 21.96
N GLU A 31 -31.31 -15.86 22.89
CA GLU A 31 -31.80 -14.60 23.46
C GLU A 31 -30.66 -13.81 24.14
N ARG A 32 -29.78 -14.51 24.87
CA ARG A 32 -28.67 -13.89 25.59
C ARG A 32 -27.57 -13.42 24.64
N VAL A 33 -27.23 -14.23 23.64
CA VAL A 33 -26.25 -13.85 22.61
C VAL A 33 -26.70 -12.59 21.87
N LEU A 34 -28.00 -12.47 21.55
CA LEU A 34 -28.55 -11.29 20.87
C LEU A 34 -28.47 -10.01 21.73
N GLU A 35 -28.45 -10.12 23.05
CA GLU A 35 -28.34 -9.01 23.99
C GLU A 35 -26.90 -8.49 24.22
N ASP A 36 -25.89 -9.28 23.85
CA ASP A 36 -24.47 -8.89 23.99
C ASP A 36 -24.22 -7.54 23.31
N GLN A 37 -23.36 -6.71 23.89
CA GLN A 37 -23.08 -5.38 23.35
C GLN A 37 -21.92 -5.42 22.37
N ALA A 38 -21.96 -4.55 21.36
CA ALA A 38 -20.79 -4.33 20.51
C ALA A 38 -19.75 -3.51 21.27
N ILE A 39 -18.46 -3.80 21.07
CA ILE A 39 -17.39 -2.95 21.61
C ILE A 39 -17.41 -1.60 20.89
N GLN A 40 -17.26 -0.51 21.64
CA GLN A 40 -17.32 0.85 21.09
C GLN A 40 -16.32 1.03 19.93
N GLY A 41 -16.79 1.60 18.81
CA GLY A 41 -15.98 1.86 17.62
C GLY A 41 -15.77 0.67 16.68
N SER A 42 -15.99 -0.57 17.14
CA SER A 42 -15.76 -1.78 16.33
C SER A 42 -16.65 -1.85 15.08
N VAL A 43 -17.95 -1.58 15.22
CA VAL A 43 -18.91 -1.61 14.10
C VAL A 43 -18.51 -0.61 13.02
N THR A 44 -18.21 0.63 13.39
CA THR A 44 -17.80 1.68 12.43
C THR A 44 -16.51 1.29 11.72
N CYS A 45 -15.47 0.90 12.48
CA CYS A 45 -14.18 0.51 11.93
C CYS A 45 -14.29 -0.68 10.96
N LEU A 46 -15.04 -1.73 11.32
CA LEU A 46 -15.20 -2.89 10.43
C LEU A 46 -16.02 -2.57 9.19
N ASN A 47 -17.04 -1.72 9.27
CA ASN A 47 -17.76 -1.27 8.08
C ASN A 47 -16.86 -0.47 7.13
N GLU A 48 -15.99 0.41 7.65
CA GLU A 48 -14.99 1.11 6.82
C GLU A 48 -14.00 0.13 6.17
N LEU A 49 -13.47 -0.82 6.95
CA LEU A 49 -12.55 -1.84 6.44
C LEU A 49 -13.21 -2.74 5.38
N SER A 50 -14.51 -3.04 5.53
CA SER A 50 -15.25 -3.90 4.58
C SER A 50 -15.40 -3.30 3.18
N GLN A 51 -15.17 -2.00 3.02
CA GLN A 51 -15.15 -1.36 1.70
C GLN A 51 -13.91 -1.77 0.87
N ARG A 52 -12.85 -2.25 1.54
CA ARG A 52 -11.55 -2.58 0.93
C ARG A 52 -11.16 -4.06 1.11
N TYR A 53 -11.69 -4.70 2.14
CA TYR A 53 -11.27 -6.03 2.56
C TYR A 53 -12.48 -6.94 2.80
N GLU A 54 -12.30 -8.23 2.52
CA GLU A 54 -13.23 -9.26 2.97
C GLU A 54 -13.10 -9.41 4.50
N ILE A 55 -14.22 -9.40 5.21
CA ILE A 55 -14.24 -9.62 6.66
C ILE A 55 -14.56 -11.09 6.91
N VAL A 56 -13.71 -11.76 7.70
CA VAL A 56 -13.88 -13.15 8.10
C VAL A 56 -13.93 -13.21 9.62
N TYR A 57 -15.03 -13.72 10.16
CA TYR A 57 -15.25 -13.82 11.59
C TYR A 57 -14.89 -15.20 12.10
N ILE A 58 -14.22 -15.25 13.25
CA ILE A 58 -13.93 -16.48 13.97
C ILE A 58 -14.27 -16.34 15.45
N ALA A 59 -14.77 -17.40 16.10
CA ALA A 59 -15.10 -17.33 17.52
C ALA A 59 -14.96 -18.65 18.26
N ALA A 60 -14.72 -18.53 19.58
CA ALA A 60 -14.74 -19.62 20.55
C ALA A 60 -16.16 -20.01 20.97
N ARG A 61 -16.97 -20.44 19.99
CA ARG A 61 -18.38 -20.83 20.19
C ARG A 61 -18.66 -22.21 19.59
N PRO A 62 -19.59 -23.00 20.15
CA PRO A 62 -20.01 -24.25 19.54
C PRO A 62 -20.80 -23.99 18.24
N GLU A 63 -20.87 -25.00 17.37
CA GLU A 63 -21.61 -24.92 16.10
C GLU A 63 -23.10 -24.56 16.30
N SER A 64 -23.70 -25.01 17.40
CA SER A 64 -25.09 -24.67 17.77
C SER A 64 -25.33 -23.16 17.92
N ALA A 65 -24.29 -22.37 18.19
CA ALA A 65 -24.38 -20.92 18.33
C ALA A 65 -24.32 -20.17 16.97
N TYR A 66 -24.18 -20.87 15.84
CA TYR A 66 -23.98 -20.25 14.52
C TYR A 66 -25.07 -19.25 14.18
N LEU A 67 -26.34 -19.70 14.16
CA LEU A 67 -27.47 -18.86 13.76
C LEU A 67 -27.65 -17.63 14.67
N HIS A 68 -27.39 -17.80 15.97
CA HIS A 68 -27.48 -16.70 16.94
C HIS A 68 -26.33 -15.70 16.79
N THR A 69 -25.13 -16.19 16.47
CA THR A 69 -23.95 -15.35 16.23
C THR A 69 -24.10 -14.55 14.94
N GLU A 70 -24.56 -15.19 13.86
CA GLU A 70 -24.87 -14.52 12.60
C GLU A 70 -25.99 -13.48 12.78
N GLY A 71 -27.05 -13.85 13.50
CA GLY A 71 -28.14 -12.94 13.85
C GLY A 71 -27.66 -11.74 14.66
N TRP A 72 -26.77 -11.95 15.63
CA TRP A 72 -26.17 -10.87 16.42
C TRP A 72 -25.32 -9.93 15.56
N LEU A 73 -24.44 -10.47 14.70
CA LEU A 73 -23.61 -9.67 13.79
C LEU A 73 -24.49 -8.73 12.94
N LYS A 74 -25.54 -9.29 12.34
CA LYS A 74 -26.51 -8.53 11.55
C LYS A 74 -27.24 -7.48 12.39
N ASN A 75 -27.74 -7.85 13.57
CA ASN A 75 -28.52 -6.94 14.43
C ASN A 75 -27.69 -5.77 14.97
N LYS A 76 -26.38 -5.98 15.19
CA LYS A 76 -25.46 -4.91 15.61
C LYS A 76 -24.92 -4.08 14.45
N GLY A 77 -25.22 -4.45 13.20
CA GLY A 77 -24.81 -3.71 12.01
C GLY A 77 -23.36 -3.96 11.59
N TYR A 78 -22.78 -5.11 11.94
CA TYR A 78 -21.48 -5.51 11.39
C TYR A 78 -21.60 -5.83 9.88
N PRO A 79 -20.53 -5.61 9.12
CA PRO A 79 -20.53 -5.94 7.70
C PRO A 79 -20.68 -7.45 7.50
N LYS A 80 -21.30 -7.84 6.39
CA LYS A 80 -21.41 -9.25 6.01
C LYS A 80 -20.01 -9.86 5.84
N GLY A 81 -19.83 -11.06 6.37
CA GLY A 81 -18.57 -11.81 6.28
C GLY A 81 -18.82 -13.30 6.52
N ASP A 82 -17.86 -14.13 6.14
CA ASP A 82 -17.92 -15.56 6.41
C ASP A 82 -17.67 -15.81 7.91
N LEU A 83 -18.44 -16.72 8.51
CA LEU A 83 -18.41 -17.00 9.95
C LEU A 83 -17.92 -18.42 10.22
N TYR A 84 -16.92 -18.54 11.08
CA TYR A 84 -16.30 -19.80 11.44
C TYR A 84 -16.30 -19.98 12.96
N LEU A 85 -16.86 -21.09 13.43
CA LEU A 85 -17.02 -21.35 14.87
C LEU A 85 -16.28 -22.62 15.27
N SER A 86 -15.53 -22.54 16.36
CA SER A 86 -15.05 -23.73 17.07
C SER A 86 -14.79 -23.38 18.53
N ASP A 87 -15.38 -24.15 19.44
CA ASP A 87 -15.30 -24.00 20.88
C ASP A 87 -13.91 -24.38 21.46
N HIS A 88 -13.13 -25.17 20.73
CA HIS A 88 -11.79 -25.57 21.12
C HIS A 88 -10.72 -24.91 20.23
N HIS A 89 -9.56 -24.63 20.83
CA HIS A 89 -8.46 -23.96 20.13
C HIS A 89 -7.93 -24.76 18.93
N GLU A 90 -7.76 -26.08 19.06
CA GLU A 90 -7.32 -26.95 17.97
C GLU A 90 -8.26 -26.92 16.76
N GLY A 91 -9.57 -26.83 17.00
CA GLY A 91 -10.56 -26.70 15.93
C GLY A 91 -10.45 -25.35 15.22
N ARG A 92 -10.20 -24.25 15.95
CA ARG A 92 -9.91 -22.94 15.35
C ARG A 92 -8.64 -22.97 14.49
N LEU A 93 -7.59 -23.64 14.94
CA LEU A 93 -6.37 -23.84 14.13
C LEU A 93 -6.62 -24.67 12.87
N ALA A 94 -7.46 -25.70 12.94
CA ALA A 94 -7.85 -26.49 11.77
C ALA A 94 -8.57 -25.62 10.73
N LEU A 95 -9.52 -24.79 11.18
CA LEU A 95 -10.23 -23.82 10.33
C LEU A 95 -9.27 -22.82 9.69
N ILE A 96 -8.28 -22.30 10.43
CA ILE A 96 -7.26 -21.41 9.89
C ILE A 96 -6.48 -22.07 8.74
N LYS A 97 -6.08 -23.34 8.90
CA LYS A 97 -5.37 -24.09 7.86
C LYS A 97 -6.21 -24.30 6.61
N GLU A 98 -7.51 -24.58 6.77
CA GLU A 98 -8.45 -24.69 5.65
C GLU A 98 -8.63 -23.34 4.93
N MET A 99 -8.63 -22.24 5.66
CA MET A 99 -8.82 -20.89 5.11
C MET A 99 -7.58 -20.32 4.41
N ASN A 100 -6.37 -20.79 4.73
CA ASN A 100 -5.10 -20.23 4.24
C ASN A 100 -4.94 -20.26 2.70
N GLY A 101 -5.72 -21.09 2.00
CA GLY A 101 -5.79 -21.09 0.53
C GLY A 101 -6.99 -20.35 -0.06
N LYS A 102 -7.98 -19.98 0.76
CA LYS A 102 -9.23 -19.33 0.35
C LYS A 102 -9.10 -17.81 0.38
N TYR A 103 -8.35 -17.26 1.33
CA TYR A 103 -8.21 -15.81 1.51
C TYR A 103 -6.75 -15.38 1.55
N ASP A 104 -6.50 -14.15 1.12
CA ASP A 104 -5.21 -13.45 1.30
C ASP A 104 -5.29 -12.59 2.57
N PHE A 105 -5.01 -13.19 3.73
CA PHE A 105 -5.11 -12.48 5.00
C PHE A 105 -3.98 -11.46 5.18
N ILE A 106 -4.37 -10.20 5.37
CA ILE A 106 -3.45 -9.08 5.61
C ILE A 106 -3.28 -8.76 7.09
N ALA A 107 -4.30 -9.03 7.89
CA ALA A 107 -4.35 -8.76 9.32
C ALA A 107 -5.33 -9.69 10.02
N GLY A 108 -5.08 -9.90 11.30
CA GLY A 108 -5.99 -10.51 12.24
C GLY A 108 -6.18 -9.62 13.46
N ILE A 109 -7.41 -9.55 13.96
CA ILE A 109 -7.80 -8.71 15.09
C ILE A 109 -8.38 -9.62 16.18
N GLY A 110 -7.78 -9.57 17.37
CA GLY A 110 -8.19 -10.36 18.52
C GLY A 110 -7.94 -9.61 19.83
N ASP A 111 -8.14 -10.28 20.95
CA ASP A 111 -7.91 -9.72 22.29
C ASP A 111 -6.97 -10.58 23.17
N ARG A 112 -6.67 -11.81 22.74
CA ARG A 112 -5.90 -12.78 23.52
C ARG A 112 -4.66 -13.30 22.78
N TRP A 113 -3.85 -14.03 23.54
CA TRP A 113 -2.64 -14.66 23.01
C TRP A 113 -2.96 -15.82 22.05
N ASP A 114 -4.09 -16.51 22.23
CA ASP A 114 -4.48 -17.61 21.36
C ASP A 114 -5.01 -17.10 20.00
N ASP A 115 -5.56 -15.88 19.93
CA ASP A 115 -5.81 -15.21 18.65
C ASP A 115 -4.51 -14.90 17.91
N ASN A 116 -3.49 -14.46 18.64
CA ASN A 116 -2.18 -14.17 18.06
C ASN A 116 -1.54 -15.41 17.42
N GLU A 117 -1.80 -16.61 17.95
CA GLU A 117 -1.38 -17.86 17.34
C GLU A 117 -2.08 -18.11 16.00
N LEU A 118 -3.39 -17.86 15.93
CA LEU A 118 -4.13 -17.93 14.65
C LEU A 118 -3.55 -16.96 13.62
N HIS A 119 -3.21 -15.75 14.03
CA HIS A 119 -2.61 -14.73 13.16
C HIS A 119 -1.22 -15.13 12.66
N TYR A 120 -0.43 -15.78 13.52
CA TYR A 120 0.90 -16.28 13.18
C TYR A 120 0.84 -17.37 12.11
N GLU A 121 -0.08 -18.34 12.25
CA GLU A 121 -0.30 -19.39 11.25
C GLU A 121 -0.72 -18.83 9.88
N LEU A 122 -1.45 -17.72 9.87
CA LEU A 122 -1.81 -16.99 8.65
C LEU A 122 -0.69 -16.13 8.06
N GLY A 123 0.40 -15.89 8.80
CA GLY A 123 1.47 -14.98 8.38
C GLY A 123 1.02 -13.53 8.20
N CYS A 124 -0.01 -13.11 8.93
CA CYS A 124 -0.63 -11.78 8.79
C CYS A 124 -0.25 -10.83 9.93
N LEU A 125 -0.62 -9.54 9.81
CA LEU A 125 -0.44 -8.59 10.91
C LEU A 125 -1.34 -8.95 12.10
N SER A 126 -0.74 -9.21 13.26
CA SER A 126 -1.50 -9.42 14.50
C SER A 126 -1.84 -8.09 15.19
N ILE A 127 -3.13 -7.84 15.42
CA ILE A 127 -3.67 -6.70 16.16
C ILE A 127 -4.40 -7.24 17.40
N ILE A 128 -3.68 -7.26 18.53
CA ILE A 128 -4.29 -7.60 19.83
C ILE A 128 -4.77 -6.32 20.51
N LEU A 129 -6.08 -6.26 20.77
CA LEU A 129 -6.79 -5.20 21.46
C LEU A 129 -6.99 -5.57 22.94
N LYS A 130 -7.27 -4.57 23.78
CA LYS A 130 -7.66 -4.84 25.16
C LYS A 130 -9.06 -5.47 25.17
N GLU A 131 -9.20 -6.62 25.80
CA GLU A 131 -10.49 -7.32 25.95
C GLU A 131 -11.59 -6.36 26.46
N TYR A 132 -12.72 -6.33 25.77
CA TYR A 132 -13.89 -5.46 25.98
C TYR A 132 -13.67 -3.94 25.86
N GLU A 133 -12.44 -3.48 25.63
CA GLU A 133 -12.06 -2.05 25.67
C GLU A 133 -11.04 -1.72 24.55
N GLY A 134 -11.20 -2.36 23.40
CA GLY A 134 -10.31 -2.18 22.25
C GLY A 134 -10.29 -0.75 21.71
N LYS A 135 -9.10 -0.24 21.37
CA LYS A 135 -8.89 1.07 20.73
C LYS A 135 -9.04 0.99 19.21
N TRP A 136 -10.28 0.83 18.77
CA TRP A 136 -10.65 0.60 17.36
C TRP A 136 -10.24 1.74 16.42
N GLU A 137 -10.14 2.97 16.92
CA GLU A 137 -9.69 4.15 16.17
C GLU A 137 -8.25 4.02 15.62
N THR A 138 -7.45 3.09 16.14
CA THR A 138 -6.06 2.86 15.70
C THR A 138 -5.91 1.73 14.69
N VAL A 139 -6.95 0.91 14.48
CA VAL A 139 -6.86 -0.35 13.72
C VAL A 139 -6.57 -0.10 12.25
N THR A 140 -7.33 0.79 11.61
CA THR A 140 -7.18 1.10 10.18
C THR A 140 -5.77 1.60 9.87
N ASP A 141 -5.25 2.55 10.65
CA ASP A 141 -3.90 3.09 10.48
C ASP A 141 -2.82 2.01 10.65
N ARG A 142 -2.99 1.08 11.60
CA ARG A 142 -2.05 -0.04 11.78
C ARG A 142 -1.99 -0.95 10.55
N ILE A 143 -3.15 -1.24 9.96
CA ILE A 143 -3.26 -2.06 8.75
C ILE A 143 -2.63 -1.33 7.56
N ASP A 144 -2.97 -0.05 7.35
CA ASP A 144 -2.44 0.75 6.24
C ASP A 144 -0.92 0.90 6.34
N ARG A 145 -0.37 1.20 7.53
CA ARG A 145 1.09 1.25 7.77
C ARG A 145 1.78 -0.08 7.53
N TYR A 146 1.15 -1.19 7.90
CA TYR A 146 1.70 -2.52 7.65
C TYR A 146 1.76 -2.82 6.15
N GLN A 147 0.68 -2.57 5.40
CA GLN A 147 0.67 -2.81 3.96
C GLN A 147 1.68 -1.93 3.22
N ARG A 148 1.75 -0.64 3.57
CA ARG A 148 2.75 0.28 3.01
C ARG A 148 4.17 -0.23 3.25
N ARG A 149 4.49 -0.70 4.47
CA ARG A 149 5.81 -1.30 4.76
C ARG A 149 6.08 -2.56 3.93
N ARG A 150 5.12 -3.49 3.84
CA ARG A 150 5.28 -4.70 3.00
C ARG A 150 5.48 -4.37 1.53
N LYS A 151 4.76 -3.36 1.01
CA LYS A 151 4.92 -2.87 -0.35
C LYS A 151 6.34 -2.35 -0.58
N ILE A 152 6.85 -1.53 0.34
CA ILE A 152 8.22 -1.00 0.27
C ILE A 152 9.23 -2.14 0.28
N GLU A 153 9.10 -3.11 1.18
CA GLU A 153 9.99 -4.27 1.26
C GLU A 153 9.96 -5.11 -0.02
N ALA A 154 8.77 -5.41 -0.55
CA ALA A 154 8.63 -6.13 -1.82
C ALA A 154 9.26 -5.36 -2.99
N SER A 155 9.05 -4.04 -3.06
CA SER A 155 9.67 -3.17 -4.07
C SER A 155 11.19 -3.15 -3.95
N ARG A 156 11.75 -3.14 -2.72
CA ARG A 156 13.21 -3.22 -2.47
C ARG A 156 13.78 -4.53 -2.98
N THR A 157 13.23 -5.66 -2.57
CA THR A 157 13.70 -7.00 -3.00
C THR A 157 13.65 -7.15 -4.52
N ARG A 158 12.56 -6.71 -5.15
CA ARG A 158 12.43 -6.73 -6.61
C ARG A 158 13.49 -5.85 -7.27
N LEU A 159 13.72 -4.64 -6.75
CA LEU A 159 14.69 -3.74 -7.32
C LEU A 159 16.13 -4.28 -7.17
N GLU A 160 16.48 -4.83 -6.01
CA GLU A 160 17.77 -5.47 -5.76
C GLU A 160 18.08 -6.53 -6.82
N GLY A 161 17.16 -7.48 -7.04
CA GLY A 161 17.36 -8.52 -8.06
C GLY A 161 17.47 -7.95 -9.48
N LYS A 162 16.69 -6.91 -9.80
CA LYS A 162 16.79 -6.21 -11.10
C LYS A 162 18.16 -5.56 -11.27
N ILE A 163 18.64 -4.79 -10.29
CA ILE A 163 19.92 -4.09 -10.38
C ILE A 163 21.08 -5.08 -10.37
N GLU A 164 21.03 -6.14 -9.57
CA GLU A 164 22.05 -7.20 -9.58
C GLU A 164 22.19 -7.81 -10.99
N GLY A 165 21.07 -8.13 -11.64
CA GLY A 165 21.06 -8.65 -13.02
C GLY A 165 21.64 -7.65 -14.02
N LEU A 166 21.17 -6.39 -13.99
CA LEU A 166 21.65 -5.35 -14.89
C LEU A 166 23.14 -5.04 -14.68
N ALA A 167 23.61 -4.96 -13.43
CA ALA A 167 25.00 -4.70 -13.10
C ALA A 167 25.96 -5.78 -13.61
N ARG A 168 25.47 -7.02 -13.83
CA ARG A 168 26.21 -8.11 -14.47
C ARG A 168 26.17 -8.05 -16.00
N VAL A 169 25.01 -7.74 -16.58
CA VAL A 169 24.79 -7.83 -18.03
C VAL A 169 25.21 -6.57 -18.78
N CYS A 170 24.87 -5.38 -18.26
CA CYS A 170 25.14 -4.11 -18.93
C CYS A 170 26.63 -3.89 -19.27
N PRO A 171 27.62 -4.26 -18.42
CA PRO A 171 29.02 -4.15 -18.79
C PRO A 171 29.41 -5.03 -20.00
N LEU A 172 28.79 -6.21 -20.14
CA LEU A 172 29.03 -7.10 -21.28
C LEU A 172 28.46 -6.50 -22.57
N LEU A 173 27.27 -5.90 -22.48
CA LEU A 173 26.67 -5.17 -23.59
C LEU A 173 27.52 -3.96 -23.97
N LEU A 174 27.94 -3.17 -22.99
CA LEU A 174 28.79 -2.00 -23.21
C LEU A 174 30.13 -2.40 -23.85
N SER A 175 30.76 -3.48 -23.39
CA SER A 175 31.98 -4.01 -24.00
C SER A 175 31.80 -4.46 -25.45
N LYS A 176 30.60 -4.89 -25.84
CA LYS A 176 30.29 -5.39 -27.18
C LYS A 176 29.86 -4.28 -28.15
N TYR A 177 29.07 -3.33 -27.66
CA TYR A 177 28.40 -2.32 -28.49
C TYR A 177 28.98 -0.91 -28.31
N GLY A 178 29.85 -0.69 -27.31
CA GLY A 178 30.41 0.62 -26.99
C GLY A 178 29.38 1.61 -26.46
N GLU A 179 29.78 2.87 -26.31
CA GLU A 179 28.94 3.95 -25.74
C GLU A 179 27.67 4.25 -26.55
N GLN A 180 27.66 3.90 -27.85
CA GLN A 180 26.48 4.02 -28.73
C GLN A 180 25.27 3.23 -28.20
N LEU A 181 25.50 2.23 -27.35
CA LEU A 181 24.44 1.51 -26.63
C LEU A 181 23.52 2.47 -25.87
N TRP A 182 24.08 3.47 -25.19
CA TRP A 182 23.31 4.39 -24.37
C TRP A 182 22.50 5.38 -25.19
N GLU A 183 23.06 5.86 -26.31
CA GLU A 183 22.34 6.69 -27.28
C GLU A 183 21.15 5.92 -27.87
N ALA A 184 21.35 4.67 -28.27
CA ALA A 184 20.28 3.81 -28.79
C ALA A 184 19.22 3.54 -27.71
N TYR A 185 19.63 3.26 -26.48
CA TYR A 185 18.71 3.04 -25.36
C TYR A 185 17.85 4.27 -25.06
N LEU A 186 18.47 5.46 -24.94
CA LEU A 186 17.74 6.71 -24.74
C LEU A 186 16.78 6.98 -25.90
N GLY A 187 17.22 6.77 -27.14
CA GLY A 187 16.38 6.90 -28.33
C GLY A 187 15.13 6.03 -28.27
N SER A 188 15.26 4.76 -27.87
CA SER A 188 14.12 3.85 -27.67
C SER A 188 13.17 4.32 -26.56
N VAL A 189 13.68 4.88 -25.48
CA VAL A 189 12.84 5.41 -24.38
C VAL A 189 12.09 6.67 -24.83
N LEU A 190 12.74 7.56 -25.58
CA LEU A 190 12.10 8.74 -26.18
C LEU A 190 10.99 8.34 -27.16
N GLU A 191 11.25 7.33 -28.02
CA GLU A 191 10.25 6.81 -28.95
C GLU A 191 9.04 6.20 -28.21
N LEU A 192 9.28 5.43 -27.15
CA LEU A 192 8.21 4.88 -26.30
C LEU A 192 7.39 5.98 -25.61
N ALA A 193 8.06 7.01 -25.10
CA ALA A 193 7.38 8.15 -24.49
C ALA A 193 6.50 8.88 -25.50
N GLU A 194 6.99 9.08 -26.73
CA GLU A 194 6.23 9.74 -27.79
C GLU A 194 5.07 8.87 -28.30
N SER A 195 5.27 7.57 -28.53
CA SER A 195 4.23 6.67 -29.03
C SER A 195 3.03 6.55 -28.08
N SER A 196 3.27 6.70 -26.77
CA SER A 196 2.24 6.68 -25.72
C SER A 196 1.64 8.05 -25.40
N ARG A 197 2.15 9.15 -25.99
CA ARG A 197 1.82 10.53 -25.58
C ARG A 197 0.32 10.84 -25.64
N VAL A 198 -0.38 10.42 -26.70
CA VAL A 198 -1.81 10.73 -26.87
C VAL A 198 -2.65 10.10 -25.75
N THR A 199 -2.41 8.83 -25.46
CA THR A 199 -3.11 8.10 -24.40
C THR A 199 -2.80 8.70 -23.02
N ARG A 200 -1.51 8.91 -22.71
CA ARG A 200 -1.09 9.52 -21.44
C ARG A 200 -1.67 10.92 -21.25
N ARG A 201 -1.70 11.74 -22.30
CA ARG A 201 -2.29 13.08 -22.25
C ARG A 201 -3.77 13.02 -21.86
N ALA A 202 -4.54 12.10 -22.43
CA ALA A 202 -5.95 11.94 -22.09
C ALA A 202 -6.12 11.52 -20.62
N GLU A 203 -5.33 10.56 -20.15
CA GLU A 203 -5.35 10.06 -18.77
C GLU A 203 -4.92 11.14 -17.77
N ASP A 204 -3.81 11.83 -18.03
CA ASP A 204 -3.30 12.90 -17.18
C ASP A 204 -4.32 14.03 -17.06
N LEU A 205 -4.86 14.54 -18.19
CA LEU A 205 -5.83 15.64 -18.18
C LEU A 205 -7.15 15.25 -17.48
N ALA A 206 -7.60 14.00 -17.63
CA ALA A 206 -8.74 13.49 -16.88
C ALA A 206 -8.43 13.45 -15.36
N SER A 207 -7.21 13.08 -14.99
CA SER A 207 -6.74 13.09 -13.60
C SER A 207 -6.68 14.52 -13.03
N PHE A 208 -6.11 15.48 -13.75
CA PHE A 208 -6.13 16.90 -13.36
C PHE A 208 -7.57 17.40 -13.13
N ALA A 209 -8.48 17.09 -14.06
CA ALA A 209 -9.89 17.47 -13.96
C ALA A 209 -10.59 16.85 -12.74
N LYS A 210 -10.31 15.57 -12.42
CA LYS A 210 -10.85 14.88 -11.23
C LYS A 210 -10.56 15.65 -9.93
N TYR A 211 -9.41 16.31 -9.83
CA TYR A 211 -9.00 17.09 -8.65
C TYR A 211 -9.21 18.60 -8.80
N ASN A 212 -9.83 19.06 -9.89
CA ASN A 212 -10.03 20.48 -10.18
C ASN A 212 -8.71 21.28 -10.17
N LEU A 213 -7.68 20.72 -10.84
CA LEU A 213 -6.33 21.28 -10.96
C LEU A 213 -6.08 21.80 -12.38
N ASP A 214 -5.37 22.92 -12.50
CA ASP A 214 -5.00 23.52 -13.79
C ASP A 214 -3.65 22.98 -14.30
N PRO A 215 -3.60 22.24 -15.43
CA PRO A 215 -2.34 21.73 -15.99
C PRO A 215 -1.44 22.83 -16.59
N SER A 216 -1.87 24.08 -16.61
CA SER A 216 -1.05 25.24 -16.99
C SER A 216 -0.45 25.99 -15.80
N ASP A 217 -0.75 25.56 -14.56
CA ASP A 217 -0.20 26.10 -13.33
C ASP A 217 0.70 25.06 -12.65
N LEU A 218 2.01 25.33 -12.55
CA LEU A 218 2.94 24.37 -11.96
C LEU A 218 2.77 24.19 -10.44
N ARG A 219 2.02 25.05 -9.74
CA ARG A 219 1.59 24.79 -8.35
C ARG A 219 0.60 23.64 -8.30
N ASP A 220 -0.29 23.59 -9.28
CA ASP A 220 -1.30 22.55 -9.37
C ASP A 220 -0.68 21.24 -9.88
N ALA A 221 0.32 21.30 -10.76
CA ALA A 221 1.13 20.14 -11.10
C ALA A 221 1.86 19.56 -9.87
N ALA A 222 2.42 20.39 -8.99
CA ALA A 222 3.06 19.94 -7.75
C ALA A 222 2.06 19.26 -6.79
N LYS A 223 0.84 19.81 -6.66
CA LYS A 223 -0.24 19.17 -5.89
C LYS A 223 -0.66 17.84 -6.49
N TRP A 224 -0.81 17.79 -7.82
CA TRP A 224 -1.19 16.59 -8.56
C TRP A 224 -0.19 15.46 -8.34
N ASP A 225 1.11 15.73 -8.46
CA ASP A 225 2.19 14.77 -8.17
C ASP A 225 2.13 14.25 -6.72
N GLY A 226 1.87 15.13 -5.75
CA GLY A 226 1.65 14.74 -4.35
C GLY A 226 0.47 13.78 -4.15
N ILE A 227 -0.66 14.07 -4.81
CA ILE A 227 -1.87 13.21 -4.75
C ILE A 227 -1.59 11.84 -5.37
N LEU A 228 -0.96 11.80 -6.55
CA LEU A 228 -0.67 10.55 -7.23
C LEU A 228 0.25 9.63 -6.42
N ARG A 229 1.25 10.20 -5.73
CA ARG A 229 2.15 9.44 -4.85
C ARG A 229 1.41 8.81 -3.67
N GLU A 230 0.36 9.46 -3.18
CA GLU A 230 -0.45 8.95 -2.06
C GLU A 230 -1.57 8.01 -2.49
N GLU A 231 -2.17 8.18 -3.67
CA GLU A 231 -3.25 7.31 -4.14
C GLU A 231 -2.76 6.02 -4.79
N ASP A 232 -1.69 6.07 -5.59
CA ASP A 232 -1.24 4.92 -6.38
C ASP A 232 -0.10 4.11 -5.71
N TRP A 233 0.05 4.23 -4.39
CA TRP A 233 1.13 3.53 -3.67
C TRP A 233 1.07 2.00 -3.83
N GLU A 234 -0.13 1.43 -3.98
CA GLU A 234 -0.31 -0.02 -4.14
C GLU A 234 0.27 -0.54 -5.46
N ASN A 235 0.08 0.19 -6.57
CA ASN A 235 0.54 -0.25 -7.89
C ASN A 235 1.90 0.33 -8.27
N ASN A 236 2.29 1.44 -7.66
CA ASN A 236 3.56 2.09 -7.94
C ASN A 236 4.76 1.17 -7.59
N PRO A 237 5.56 0.73 -8.58
CA PRO A 237 6.69 -0.18 -8.36
C PRO A 237 7.88 0.50 -7.67
N VAL A 238 7.88 1.84 -7.56
CA VAL A 238 8.93 2.62 -6.89
C VAL A 238 8.47 3.22 -5.55
N TYR A 239 7.27 2.87 -5.08
CA TYR A 239 6.74 3.38 -3.83
C TYR A 239 7.70 3.13 -2.64
N GLY A 240 8.01 4.21 -1.92
CA GLY A 240 8.93 4.25 -0.78
C GLY A 240 10.37 3.84 -1.06
N LEU A 241 10.79 3.85 -2.33
CA LEU A 241 12.20 3.69 -2.71
C LEU A 241 12.94 5.03 -2.82
N GLN A 242 12.22 6.14 -2.73
CA GLN A 242 12.73 7.49 -2.83
C GLN A 242 12.06 8.39 -1.79
N GLU A 243 12.80 9.36 -1.28
CA GLU A 243 12.27 10.43 -0.42
C GLU A 243 12.36 11.77 -1.15
N PHE A 244 11.32 12.58 -1.01
CA PHE A 244 11.15 13.80 -1.77
C PHE A 244 10.93 15.00 -0.86
N GLU A 245 11.49 16.15 -1.24
CA GLU A 245 11.33 17.43 -0.56
C GLU A 245 10.90 18.48 -1.59
N LEU A 246 9.74 19.12 -1.40
CA LEU A 246 9.32 20.24 -2.23
C LEU A 246 10.21 21.45 -1.96
N VAL A 247 10.81 22.02 -3.02
CA VAL A 247 11.65 23.22 -2.91
C VAL A 247 10.86 24.45 -3.31
N GLU A 248 10.15 24.38 -4.43
CA GLU A 248 9.42 25.50 -5.00
C GLU A 248 8.18 25.00 -5.74
N ALA A 249 7.06 25.70 -5.52
CA ALA A 249 5.86 25.58 -6.34
C ALA A 249 5.30 26.98 -6.58
N SER A 250 5.53 27.48 -7.79
CA SER A 250 4.95 28.72 -8.31
C SER A 250 4.24 28.42 -9.63
N GLN A 251 3.50 29.40 -10.17
CA GLN A 251 2.74 29.19 -11.40
C GLN A 251 3.63 28.74 -12.57
N TYR A 252 4.87 29.23 -12.61
CA TYR A 252 5.79 29.01 -13.73
C TYR A 252 6.97 28.11 -13.38
N ARG A 253 7.07 27.64 -12.13
CA ARG A 253 8.21 26.83 -11.68
C ARG A 253 7.80 25.83 -10.62
N TYR A 254 8.13 24.56 -10.87
CA TYR A 254 8.02 23.47 -9.92
C TYR A 254 9.40 22.84 -9.73
N ALA A 255 9.90 22.86 -8.50
CA ALA A 255 11.17 22.23 -8.15
C ALA A 255 11.04 21.35 -6.91
N HIS A 256 11.61 20.16 -6.96
CA HIS A 256 11.71 19.27 -5.82
C HIS A 256 13.07 18.57 -5.78
N LYS A 257 13.47 18.15 -4.58
CA LYS A 257 14.63 17.29 -4.38
C LYS A 257 14.18 15.86 -4.20
N VAL A 258 15.06 14.94 -4.62
CA VAL A 258 15.09 13.57 -4.11
C VAL A 258 16.27 13.48 -3.15
N THR A 259 15.99 13.35 -1.85
CA THR A 259 17.00 13.34 -0.77
C THR A 259 17.51 11.94 -0.46
N TYR A 260 16.75 10.92 -0.84
CA TYR A 260 17.16 9.51 -0.78
C TYR A 260 16.66 8.78 -2.02
N CYS A 261 17.48 7.88 -2.58
CA CYS A 261 17.12 7.09 -3.76
C CYS A 261 17.77 5.71 -3.71
N TYR A 262 16.96 4.67 -3.55
CA TYR A 262 17.47 3.30 -3.43
C TYR A 262 18.13 2.78 -4.72
N TYR A 263 17.72 3.29 -5.89
CA TYR A 263 18.42 3.01 -7.15
C TYR A 263 19.87 3.46 -7.10
N ALA A 264 20.13 4.69 -6.65
CA ALA A 264 21.48 5.24 -6.56
C ALA A 264 22.34 4.45 -5.56
N GLU A 265 21.78 4.08 -4.41
CA GLU A 265 22.45 3.23 -3.42
C GLU A 265 22.90 1.89 -4.03
N LEU A 266 21.99 1.18 -4.71
CA LEU A 266 22.28 -0.12 -5.30
C LEU A 266 23.32 -0.05 -6.42
N TRP A 267 23.20 0.89 -7.34
CA TRP A 267 24.18 1.05 -8.43
C TRP A 267 25.56 1.44 -7.92
N ARG A 268 25.64 2.29 -6.89
CA ARG A 268 26.91 2.62 -6.20
C ARG A 268 27.48 1.40 -5.49
N LYS A 269 26.65 0.60 -4.80
CA LYS A 269 27.06 -0.67 -4.16
C LYS A 269 27.66 -1.66 -5.16
N HIS A 270 27.15 -1.69 -6.39
CA HIS A 270 27.71 -2.49 -7.48
C HIS A 270 28.91 -1.84 -8.19
N GLY A 271 29.32 -0.64 -7.79
CA GLY A 271 30.43 0.11 -8.38
C GLY A 271 30.17 0.56 -9.83
N ARG A 272 28.89 0.73 -10.21
CA ARG A 272 28.49 1.14 -11.57
C ARG A 272 27.44 2.27 -11.61
N PRO A 273 27.64 3.38 -10.87
CA PRO A 273 26.71 4.51 -10.90
C PRO A 273 26.60 5.18 -12.29
N ASP A 274 27.65 5.07 -13.11
CA ASP A 274 27.69 5.53 -14.50
C ASP A 274 26.64 4.83 -15.37
N ILE A 275 26.56 3.50 -15.29
CA ILE A 275 25.53 2.71 -15.98
C ILE A 275 24.15 3.01 -15.39
N GLY A 276 24.06 3.10 -14.06
CA GLY A 276 22.81 3.46 -13.38
C GLY A 276 22.26 4.81 -13.83
N TYR A 277 23.12 5.79 -14.07
CA TYR A 277 22.74 7.09 -14.60
C TYR A 277 22.14 6.98 -16.00
N GLN A 278 22.81 6.25 -16.91
CA GLN A 278 22.35 6.10 -18.30
C GLN A 278 20.97 5.43 -18.40
N ILE A 279 20.71 4.43 -17.56
CA ILE A 279 19.48 3.60 -17.65
C ILE A 279 18.30 4.19 -16.85
N HIS A 280 18.57 5.02 -15.85
CA HIS A 280 17.51 5.55 -14.96
C HIS A 280 17.41 7.07 -15.01
N CYS A 281 18.46 7.78 -14.60
CA CYS A 281 18.39 9.24 -14.44
C CYS A 281 18.34 9.96 -15.79
N HIS A 282 19.20 9.56 -16.73
CA HIS A 282 19.28 10.22 -18.03
C HIS A 282 17.97 10.10 -18.83
N THR A 283 17.23 9.00 -18.61
CA THR A 283 15.94 8.75 -19.26
C THR A 283 14.78 9.56 -18.68
N ASP A 284 14.94 10.23 -17.54
CA ASP A 284 13.88 11.07 -16.94
C ASP A 284 13.43 12.17 -17.91
N ILE A 285 14.35 12.68 -18.76
CA ILE A 285 14.06 13.68 -19.80
C ILE A 285 12.88 13.28 -20.69
N ALA A 286 12.69 11.99 -20.99
CA ALA A 286 11.62 11.51 -21.87
C ALA A 286 10.22 11.70 -21.28
N TRP A 287 10.11 11.75 -19.95
CA TRP A 287 8.85 11.83 -19.24
C TRP A 287 8.59 13.21 -18.66
N TRP A 288 9.65 13.88 -18.21
CA TRP A 288 9.56 15.16 -17.50
C TRP A 288 9.69 16.38 -18.42
N ASN A 289 10.41 16.27 -19.55
CA ASN A 289 10.52 17.34 -20.52
C ASN A 289 9.39 17.25 -21.54
N HIS A 290 8.69 18.35 -21.79
CA HIS A 290 7.48 18.35 -22.61
C HIS A 290 6.52 17.21 -22.21
N PRO A 291 6.11 17.12 -20.93
CA PRO A 291 5.24 16.05 -20.45
C PRO A 291 3.92 16.02 -21.23
N ALA A 292 3.26 14.85 -21.24
CA ALA A 292 2.08 14.63 -22.09
C ALA A 292 0.93 15.60 -21.77
N TRP A 293 0.73 15.93 -20.49
CA TRP A 293 -0.28 16.89 -20.04
C TRP A 293 -0.01 18.33 -20.47
N ASN A 294 1.26 18.76 -20.57
CA ASN A 294 1.60 20.11 -21.02
C ASN A 294 2.93 20.15 -21.80
N PRO A 295 2.89 20.30 -23.14
CA PRO A 295 4.09 20.31 -23.96
C PRO A 295 4.91 21.60 -23.83
N GLU A 296 4.41 22.66 -23.18
CA GLU A 296 5.17 23.90 -22.97
C GLU A 296 6.15 23.79 -21.79
N VAL A 297 6.00 22.78 -20.92
CA VAL A 297 6.87 22.58 -19.76
C VAL A 297 8.23 22.06 -20.19
N VAL A 298 9.28 22.72 -19.70
CA VAL A 298 10.68 22.35 -19.91
C VAL A 298 11.24 21.76 -18.62
N PHE A 299 12.13 20.78 -18.72
CA PHE A 299 12.74 20.09 -17.59
C PHE A 299 14.26 20.21 -17.54
N GLU A 300 14.79 20.39 -16.32
CA GLU A 300 16.22 20.38 -16.01
C GLU A 300 16.50 19.49 -14.80
N GLN A 301 17.62 18.76 -14.84
CA GLN A 301 18.11 17.92 -13.74
C GLN A 301 19.61 18.14 -13.49
N PRO A 302 20.01 19.25 -12.85
CA PRO A 302 21.42 19.62 -12.73
C PRO A 302 22.21 18.81 -11.70
N LYS A 303 21.54 18.04 -10.84
CA LYS A 303 22.15 17.25 -9.76
C LYS A 303 21.50 15.88 -9.69
N THR A 304 22.29 14.84 -9.42
CA THR A 304 21.79 13.50 -9.18
C THR A 304 22.54 12.77 -8.06
N LEU A 305 21.78 12.14 -7.16
CA LEU A 305 22.31 11.15 -6.21
C LEU A 305 23.03 10.02 -6.93
N MET A 306 22.70 9.69 -8.18
CA MET A 306 23.42 8.65 -8.91
C MET A 306 24.87 9.06 -9.18
N GLN A 307 25.12 10.31 -9.58
CA GLN A 307 26.44 10.78 -10.00
C GLN A 307 27.35 11.29 -8.87
N GLY A 308 26.83 11.48 -7.66
CA GLY A 308 27.69 11.92 -6.55
C GLY A 308 27.09 13.01 -5.67
N ASP A 309 26.06 13.70 -6.14
CA ASP A 309 25.47 14.83 -5.42
C ASP A 309 24.76 14.41 -4.13
N ASP A 310 24.50 15.40 -3.27
CA ASP A 310 23.77 15.23 -2.01
C ASP A 310 22.26 15.01 -2.19
N PHE A 311 21.73 15.32 -3.38
CA PHE A 311 20.33 15.14 -3.76
C PHE A 311 20.18 15.14 -5.29
N CYS A 312 19.10 14.53 -5.80
CA CYS A 312 18.67 14.84 -7.16
C CYS A 312 17.86 16.14 -7.14
N LEU A 313 18.03 17.01 -8.13
CA LEU A 313 17.22 18.22 -8.27
C LEU A 313 16.41 18.13 -9.56
N PHE A 314 15.09 18.11 -9.46
CA PHE A 314 14.16 18.13 -10.59
C PHE A 314 13.55 19.50 -10.68
N ILE A 315 13.65 20.15 -11.84
CA ILE A 315 13.10 21.48 -12.10
C ILE A 315 12.25 21.41 -13.35
N GLN A 316 10.98 21.77 -13.22
CA GLN A 316 10.09 22.06 -14.33
C GLN A 316 9.82 23.57 -14.37
N SER A 317 9.82 24.13 -15.58
CA SER A 317 9.51 25.53 -15.80
C SER A 317 8.60 25.71 -17.01
N LEU A 318 7.70 26.68 -16.91
CA LEU A 318 7.00 27.22 -18.07
C LEU A 318 7.72 28.48 -18.55
N PRO A 319 7.80 28.71 -19.87
CA PRO A 319 8.25 29.99 -20.38
C PRO A 319 7.35 31.09 -19.82
N SER A 320 7.98 32.08 -19.17
CA SER A 320 7.31 33.29 -18.71
C SER A 320 6.58 33.93 -19.90
N LYS A 321 5.26 34.11 -19.80
CA LYS A 321 4.55 35.04 -20.69
C LYS A 321 4.90 36.44 -20.20
N GLU A 322 5.82 37.10 -20.90
CA GLU A 322 6.03 38.55 -20.76
C GLU A 322 4.71 39.33 -20.93
#